data_AF-A0A9E5JLH3-F1
#
_entry.id   AF-A0A9E5JLH3-F1
#
_cell.length_a   1.000
_cell.length_b   1.000
_cell.length_c   1.000
_cell.angle_alpha   90.00
_cell.angle_beta   90.00
_cell.angle_gamma   90.00
#
_symmetry.space_group_name_H-M   'P 1'
#
loop_
_entity.id
_entity.type
_entity.pdbx_description
1 polymer ?
#
loop_
_entity_poly.entity_id
_entity_poly.type
_entity_poly.pdbx_seq_one_letter_code
_entity_poly.pdbx_strand_id
1 'polypeptide(L)' 'MQIPDALDRNGMPSHKGGQSQTVSGLYFLGLGWLRSRNSAFMGGVGTDVKVIIDRIAGTAKTDAARDTSEARR' A
#
# COMPACT_ATOMS: atom_id res chain seq x y z
N MET A 1 -17.13 13.82 -3.92
CA MET A 1 -16.82 12.58 -3.17
C MET A 1 -15.58 12.86 -2.33
N GLN A 2 -15.62 12.63 -1.01
CA GLN A 2 -14.47 12.76 -0.11
C GLN A 2 -14.28 11.43 0.64
N ILE A 3 -13.02 11.02 0.85
CA ILE A 3 -12.66 9.84 1.64
C ILE A 3 -12.18 10.35 3.00
N PRO A 4 -12.95 10.11 4.08
CA PRO A 4 -12.54 10.50 5.43
C PRO A 4 -11.17 9.91 5.78
N ASP A 5 -10.34 10.68 6.48
CA ASP A 5 -9.03 10.27 7.02
C ASP A 5 -8.00 9.77 5.98
N ALA A 6 -8.23 10.03 4.68
CA ALA A 6 -7.29 9.68 3.62
C ALA A 6 -5.97 10.48 3.70
N LEU A 7 -6.01 11.67 4.31
CA LEU A 7 -4.86 12.50 4.61
C LEU A 7 -4.70 12.63 6.13
N ASP A 8 -3.46 12.74 6.59
CA ASP A 8 -3.14 13.05 7.98
C ASP A 8 -3.30 14.55 8.29
N ARG A 9 -3.04 14.93 9.54
CA ARG A 9 -3.11 16.33 10.00
C ARG A 9 -2.20 17.30 9.25
N ASN A 10 -1.17 16.80 8.57
CA ASN A 10 -0.22 17.61 7.80
C ASN A 10 -0.59 17.63 6.30
N GLY A 11 -1.71 17.03 5.90
CA GLY A 11 -2.13 16.91 4.51
C GLY A 11 -1.39 15.83 3.72
N MET A 12 -0.62 14.97 4.38
CA MET A 12 0.10 13.87 3.72
C MET A 12 -0.79 12.63 3.65
N PRO A 13 -0.64 11.76 2.63
CA PRO A 13 -1.42 10.53 2.56
C PRO A 13 -1.28 9.68 3.83
N SER A 14 -2.42 9.32 4.44
CA SER A 14 -2.44 8.45 5.61
C SER A 14 -2.09 7.03 5.20
N HIS A 15 -0.90 6.58 5.58
CA HIS A 15 -0.39 5.27 5.18
C HIS A 15 0.37 4.56 6.29
N LYS A 16 0.53 3.23 6.16
CA LYS A 16 1.42 2.42 7.01
C LYS A 16 2.39 1.62 6.16
N GLY A 17 3.63 2.12 6.07
CA GLY A 17 4.67 1.55 5.22
C GLY A 17 4.26 1.46 3.74
N GLY A 18 3.61 2.50 3.23
CA GLY A 18 3.13 2.59 1.85
C GLY A 18 1.70 2.12 1.60
N GLN A 19 1.07 1.38 2.50
CA GLN A 19 -0.34 0.98 2.32
C GLN A 19 -1.30 2.04 2.84
N SER A 20 -2.32 2.41 2.07
CA SER A 20 -3.39 3.30 2.54
C SER A 20 -4.10 2.71 3.75
N GLN A 21 -4.38 3.55 4.73
CA GLN A 21 -5.12 3.15 5.93
C GLN A 21 -6.64 3.12 5.70
N THR A 22 -7.14 3.81 4.68
CA THR A 22 -8.58 4.01 4.45
C THR A 22 -9.08 3.27 3.21
N VAL A 23 -8.23 3.07 2.21
CA VAL A 23 -8.60 2.41 0.95
C VAL A 23 -7.79 1.13 0.79
N SER A 24 -8.46 -0.03 0.91
CA SER A 24 -7.83 -1.32 0.65
C SER A 24 -7.35 -1.40 -0.80
N GLY A 25 -6.16 -1.98 -1.01
CA GLY A 25 -5.56 -2.11 -2.34
C GLY A 25 -4.87 -0.85 -2.88
N LEU A 26 -4.98 0.30 -2.19
CA LEU A 26 -4.24 1.52 -2.55
C LEU A 26 -2.87 1.56 -1.85
N TYR A 27 -1.82 1.81 -2.62
CA TYR A 27 -0.45 1.91 -2.13
C TYR A 27 0.24 3.17 -2.66
N PHE A 28 1.20 3.68 -1.89
CA PHE A 28 1.99 4.88 -2.17
C PHE A 28 3.47 4.53 -2.31
N LEU A 29 4.15 5.21 -3.22
CA LEU A 29 5.58 5.08 -3.49
C LEU A 29 6.22 6.47 -3.60
N GLY A 30 7.49 6.58 -3.26
CA GLY A 30 8.24 7.83 -3.44
C GLY A 30 7.92 8.93 -2.42
N LEU A 31 7.08 8.66 -1.40
CA LEU A 31 6.83 9.65 -0.35
C LEU A 31 8.07 9.82 0.54
N GLY A 32 8.34 11.07 0.92
CA GLY A 32 9.29 11.36 1.98
C GLY A 32 8.83 10.69 3.26
N TRP A 33 9.71 9.93 3.91
CA TRP A 33 9.41 9.18 5.14
C TRP A 33 8.37 8.06 4.98
N LEU A 34 8.23 7.47 3.80
CA LEU A 34 7.37 6.31 3.58
C LEU A 34 7.72 5.14 4.53
N ARG A 35 8.97 4.69 4.46
CA ARG A 35 9.62 3.78 5.42
C ARG A 35 10.98 4.31 5.86
N SER A 36 11.59 5.17 5.07
CA SER A 36 12.84 5.87 5.38
C SER A 36 12.88 7.24 4.69
N ARG A 37 13.88 8.07 5.01
CA ARG A 37 14.13 9.30 4.23
C ARG A 37 14.49 9.02 2.77
N ASN A 38 15.17 7.91 2.52
CA ASN A 38 15.65 7.54 1.19
C ASN A 38 14.52 7.09 0.25
N SER A 39 13.32 6.85 0.79
CA SER A 39 12.11 6.45 0.06
C SER A 39 11.74 7.38 -1.09
N ALA A 40 12.06 8.67 -1.00
CA ALA A 40 11.74 9.68 -2.02
C ALA A 40 12.78 9.79 -3.16
N PHE A 41 13.90 9.08 -3.07
CA PHE A 41 15.00 9.20 -4.03
C PHE A 41 15.00 8.04 -5.01
N MET A 42 15.36 8.29 -6.29
CA MET A 42 15.45 7.26 -7.32
C MET A 42 16.33 6.07 -6.91
N GLY A 43 17.45 6.32 -6.20
CA GLY A 43 18.35 5.28 -5.70
C GLY A 43 17.89 4.58 -4.41
N GLY A 44 16.86 5.10 -3.73
CA GLY A 44 16.39 4.58 -2.43
C GLY A 44 14.99 3.98 -2.45
N VAL A 45 14.14 4.36 -3.41
CA VAL A 45 12.74 3.92 -3.52
C VAL A 45 12.61 2.40 -3.74
N GLY A 46 13.62 1.76 -4.33
CA GLY A 46 13.60 0.33 -4.66
C GLY A 46 13.35 -0.59 -3.46
N THR A 47 13.84 -0.21 -2.27
CA THR A 47 13.61 -0.99 -1.04
C THR A 47 12.14 -0.98 -0.60
N ASP A 48 11.40 0.08 -0.92
CA ASP A 48 9.96 0.18 -0.62
C ASP A 48 9.13 -0.54 -1.68
N VAL A 49 9.53 -0.41 -2.95
CA VAL A 49 8.91 -1.13 -4.07
C VAL A 49 8.88 -2.63 -3.79
N LYS A 50 10.00 -3.20 -3.33
CA LYS A 50 10.07 -4.64 -3.01
C LYS A 50 9.00 -5.04 -1.97
N VAL A 51 8.89 -4.29 -0.88
CA VAL A 51 7.92 -4.58 0.19
C VAL A 51 6.48 -4.43 -0.29
N ILE A 52 6.18 -3.42 -1.12
CA ILE A 52 4.84 -3.21 -1.64
C ILE A 52 4.45 -4.29 -2.64
N ILE A 53 5.35 -4.69 -3.53
CA ILE A 53 5.11 -5.80 -4.47
C ILE A 53 4.84 -7.10 -3.71
N ASP A 54 5.65 -7.42 -2.69
CA ASP A 54 5.45 -8.62 -1.88
C ASP A 54 4.06 -8.63 -1.21
N ARG A 55 3.58 -7.47 -0.74
CA ARG A 55 2.21 -7.32 -0.20
C ARG A 55 1.14 -7.52 -1.26
N ILE A 56 1.24 -6.84 -2.40
CA ILE A 56 0.27 -6.95 -3.50
C ILE A 56 0.17 -8.40 -3.97
N ALA A 57 1.31 -9.07 -4.17
CA ALA A 57 1.34 -10.47 -4.57
C ALA A 57 0.74 -11.40 -3.51
N GLY A 58 0.94 -11.11 -2.22
CA GLY A 58 0.32 -11.85 -1.12
C GLY A 58 -1.20 -11.67 -1.06
N THR A 59 -1.69 -10.44 -1.25
CA THR A 59 -3.13 -10.13 -1.28
C THR A 59 -3.81 -10.81 -2.47
N ALA A 60 -3.24 -10.71 -3.68
CA ALA A 60 -3.79 -11.35 -4.87
C ALA A 60 -3.96 -12.88 -4.74
N LYS A 61 -2.99 -13.55 -4.10
CA LYS A 61 -3.10 -14.99 -3.80
C LYS A 61 -4.25 -15.29 -2.83
N THR A 62 -4.44 -14.43 -1.84
CA THR A 62 -5.50 -14.59 -0.84
C THR A 62 -6.88 -14.40 -1.48
N ASP A 63 -7.03 -13.39 -2.34
CA ASP A 63 -8.28 -13.12 -3.04
C ASP A 63 -8.64 -14.26 -4.01
N ALA A 64 -7.67 -14.76 -4.80
CA ALA A 64 -7.88 -15.93 -5.66
C ALA A 64 -8.28 -17.19 -4.87
N ALA A 65 -7.71 -17.39 -3.66
CA ALA A 65 -8.08 -18.50 -2.80
C ALA A 65 -9.51 -18.35 -2.23
N ARG A 66 -9.94 -17.13 -1.90
CA ARG A 66 -11.31 -16.82 -1.48
C ARG A 66 -12.30 -17.12 -2.60
N ASP A 67 -12.06 -16.62 -3.81
CA ASP A 67 -12.93 -16.84 -4.97
C ASP A 67 -13.11 -18.34 -5.26
N THR A 68 -12.01 -19.11 -5.21
CA THR A 68 -12.06 -20.57 -5.42
C THR A 68 -12.89 -21.28 -4.34
N SER A 69 -12.85 -20.79 -3.10
CA SER A 69 -13.62 -21.35 -1.99
C SER A 69 -15.12 -21.00 -2.07
N GLU A 70 -15.46 -19.82 -2.59
CA GLU A 70 -16.83 -19.39 -2.81
C GLU A 70 -17.46 -20.10 -4.01
N ALA A 71 -16.73 -20.26 -5.12
CA ALA A 71 -17.20 -20.98 -6.31
C ALA A 71 -17.44 -22.48 -6.10
N ARG A 72 -16.92 -23.06 -5.00
CA ARG A 72 -17.12 -24.46 -4.61
C ARG A 72 -18.30 -24.67 -3.65
N ARG A 73 -18.94 -23.59 -3.19
CA ARG A 73 -20.16 -23.63 -2.36
C ARG A 73 -21.40 -23.55 -3.24
#